data_AF-A0A5J4QKD0-F1
#
_entry.id   AF-A0A5J4QKD0-F1
#
_cell.length_a   1.000
_cell.length_b   1.000
_cell.length_c   1.000
_cell.angle_alpha   90.00
_cell.angle_beta   90.00
_cell.angle_gamma   90.00
#
_symmetry.space_group_name_H-M   'P 1'
#
loop_
_entity.id
_entity.type
_entity.pdbx_description
1 polymer ?
#
loop_
_entity_poly.entity_id
_entity_poly.type
_entity_poly.pdbx_seq_one_letter_code
_entity_poly.pdbx_strand_id
1 'polypeptide(L)'
;MENKVYYGEYSLKHWIDLILKGNIMLPWYQRSFVWEKEQIERLIKTFDDNQFVPTVVIGAVKENGEWRNFILDGQQRLTSILFAKYNKYIDKKGFLAKQPDKKIQPIADDVVGVADIDDNETDNNDEEIKIIKWNFNEIIKDKRINSEEIDKDYYKTLLDVSKNEKFFDEHYLGFAYIKPNNNVNEEEQSEFYSDIFRNINTGGAKLTRQESRKSLYFLKENLKDFFAPSFLDNFKVETSSKESGLIDFIKYLSILSQYKGNNSNLREYGGRDWEKNENYYHKYIMSVVGNNSNNKLHFDVSYPTNPYNNDRIELLKNYLESFGIPKSFNSIIDMDVHFFGLINEVLFFSRELDETKREDLKNELNAKITELREIKNHKYNPNALKYLKSRIIASMEIYKNYRKI
;
A
#
# COMPACT_ATOMS: atom_id res chain seq x y z
N MET A 1 -6.20 -11.84 22.49
CA MET A 1 -6.22 -10.66 23.38
C MET A 1 -7.64 -10.37 23.84
N GLU A 2 -7.87 -10.18 25.15
CA GLU A 2 -9.16 -9.71 25.68
C GLU A 2 -9.38 -8.22 25.39
N ASN A 3 -10.61 -7.84 25.07
CA ASN A 3 -10.98 -6.46 24.78
C ASN A 3 -12.35 -6.09 25.38
N LYS A 4 -12.64 -4.78 25.37
CA LYS A 4 -13.97 -4.25 25.58
C LYS A 4 -14.36 -3.38 24.38
N VAL A 5 -15.61 -3.48 23.97
CA VAL A 5 -16.20 -2.64 22.94
C VAL A 5 -17.24 -1.74 23.56
N TYR A 6 -17.08 -0.44 23.38
CA TYR A 6 -17.99 0.59 23.87
C TYR A 6 -18.72 1.21 22.68
N TYR A 7 -20.04 1.30 22.76
CA TYR A 7 -20.85 1.93 21.74
C TYR A 7 -21.41 3.25 22.28
N GLY A 8 -21.59 4.21 21.38
CA GLY A 8 -22.18 5.50 21.71
C GLY A 8 -22.33 6.35 20.47
N GLU A 9 -22.63 7.62 20.66
CA GLU A 9 -22.71 8.60 19.59
C GLU A 9 -22.12 9.93 20.01
N TYR A 10 -21.62 10.66 19.02
CA TYR A 10 -21.12 12.02 19.19
C TYR A 10 -21.82 12.93 18.18
N SER A 11 -22.03 14.19 18.55
CA SER A 11 -22.49 15.19 17.60
C SER A 11 -21.47 15.33 16.46
N LEU A 12 -21.92 15.71 15.26
CA LEU A 12 -21.02 15.91 14.13
C LEU A 12 -19.94 16.96 14.44
N LYS A 13 -20.29 18.00 15.21
CA LYS A 13 -19.32 18.98 15.71
C LYS A 13 -18.27 18.36 16.61
N HIS A 14 -18.66 17.48 17.52
CA HIS A 14 -17.67 16.81 18.38
C HIS A 14 -16.71 15.93 17.57
N TRP A 15 -17.20 15.25 16.53
CA TRP A 15 -16.33 14.53 15.59
C TRP A 15 -15.31 15.44 14.90
N ILE A 16 -15.76 16.59 14.39
CA ILE A 16 -14.88 17.60 13.78
C ILE A 16 -13.82 18.06 14.79
N ASP A 17 -14.23 18.34 16.02
CA ASP A 17 -13.33 18.72 17.12
C ASP A 17 -12.28 17.65 17.41
N LEU A 18 -12.67 16.37 17.48
CA LEU A 18 -11.75 15.26 17.72
C LEU A 18 -10.71 15.15 16.61
N ILE A 19 -11.11 15.36 15.35
CA ILE A 19 -10.21 15.36 14.18
C ILE A 19 -9.24 16.54 14.28
N LEU A 20 -9.77 17.76 14.43
CA LEU A 20 -8.95 18.98 14.45
C LEU A 20 -7.98 18.97 15.62
N LYS A 21 -8.40 18.57 16.82
CA LYS A 21 -7.53 18.53 18.01
C LYS A 21 -6.50 17.39 17.99
N GLY A 22 -6.62 16.46 17.05
CA GLY A 22 -5.78 15.26 16.95
C GLY A 22 -6.09 14.20 18.02
N ASN A 23 -7.31 14.20 18.58
CA ASN A 23 -7.72 13.20 19.57
C ASN A 23 -8.05 11.85 18.93
N ILE A 24 -8.38 11.84 17.64
CA ILE A 24 -8.48 10.66 16.79
C ILE A 24 -7.57 10.84 15.58
N MET A 25 -6.90 9.78 15.17
CA MET A 25 -5.88 9.81 14.12
C MET A 25 -6.20 8.78 13.03
N LEU A 26 -5.80 9.08 11.80
CA LEU A 26 -5.75 8.06 10.76
C LEU A 26 -4.43 7.29 10.91
N PRO A 27 -4.47 5.95 10.95
CA PRO A 27 -3.25 5.18 10.76
C PRO A 27 -2.56 5.54 9.45
N TRP A 28 -1.23 5.41 9.40
CA TRP A 28 -0.45 5.78 8.21
C TRP A 28 -0.78 4.97 6.95
N TYR A 29 -1.36 3.78 7.13
CA TYR A 29 -1.80 2.89 6.04
C TYR A 29 -3.24 3.14 5.59
N GLN A 30 -3.98 3.95 6.33
CA GLN A 30 -5.41 4.12 6.15
C GLN A 30 -5.69 4.66 4.75
N ARG A 31 -6.79 4.18 4.16
CA ARG A 31 -7.06 4.34 2.73
C ARG A 31 -7.11 5.81 2.32
N SER A 32 -6.91 6.07 1.03
CA SER A 32 -7.16 7.43 0.55
C SER A 32 -8.67 7.75 0.51
N PHE A 33 -9.02 9.03 0.49
CA PHE A 33 -10.39 9.45 0.25
C PHE A 33 -10.79 9.11 -1.19
N VAL A 34 -11.87 8.35 -1.33
CA VAL A 34 -12.34 7.84 -2.63
C VAL A 34 -13.76 8.25 -2.96
N TRP A 35 -14.51 8.84 -2.03
CA TRP A 35 -15.90 9.22 -2.30
C TRP A 35 -16.00 10.36 -3.30
N GLU A 36 -16.94 10.24 -4.24
CA GLU A 36 -17.33 11.31 -5.15
C GLU A 36 -18.33 12.27 -4.50
N LYS A 37 -18.53 13.44 -5.12
CA LYS A 37 -19.41 14.51 -4.62
C LYS A 37 -20.79 13.99 -4.25
N GLU A 38 -21.39 13.16 -5.11
CA GLU A 38 -22.75 12.61 -4.94
C GLU A 38 -22.85 11.69 -3.71
N GLN A 39 -21.74 11.03 -3.34
CA GLN A 39 -21.68 10.18 -2.14
C GLN A 39 -21.62 11.04 -0.87
N ILE A 40 -20.87 12.14 -0.91
CA ILE A 40 -20.80 13.13 0.17
C ILE A 40 -22.17 13.78 0.38
N GLU A 41 -22.79 14.28 -0.69
CA GLU A 41 -24.12 14.90 -0.67
C GLU A 41 -25.18 13.93 -0.13
N ARG A 42 -25.16 12.67 -0.58
CA ARG A 42 -26.06 11.64 -0.07
C ARG A 42 -25.90 11.41 1.43
N LEU A 43 -24.66 11.36 1.95
CA LEU A 43 -24.43 11.24 3.39
C LEU A 43 -25.03 12.42 4.16
N ILE A 44 -24.84 13.64 3.67
CA ILE A 44 -25.38 14.84 4.32
C ILE A 44 -26.91 14.81 4.32
N LYS A 45 -27.52 14.39 3.19
CA LYS A 45 -28.96 14.18 3.09
C LYS A 45 -29.46 13.11 4.06
N THR A 46 -28.72 12.01 4.24
CA THR A 46 -29.07 10.97 5.24
C THR A 46 -29.15 11.55 6.65
N PHE A 47 -28.29 12.51 7.01
CA PHE A 47 -28.41 13.23 8.28
C PHE A 47 -29.64 14.14 8.31
N ASP A 48 -29.91 14.94 7.25
CA ASP A 48 -31.12 15.77 7.17
C ASP A 48 -32.41 14.95 7.37
N ASP A 49 -32.44 13.76 6.76
CA ASP A 49 -33.58 12.84 6.81
C ASP A 49 -33.64 12.04 8.12
N ASN A 50 -32.72 12.28 9.08
CA ASN A 50 -32.56 11.53 10.34
C ASN A 50 -32.50 10.00 10.14
N GLN A 51 -31.84 9.58 9.06
CA GLN A 51 -31.70 8.18 8.70
C GLN A 51 -30.44 7.56 9.32
N PHE A 52 -30.42 6.23 9.35
CA PHE A 52 -29.29 5.48 9.89
C PHE A 52 -28.00 5.72 9.08
N VAL A 53 -26.93 6.08 9.79
CA VAL A 53 -25.57 6.16 9.27
C VAL A 53 -24.70 5.13 10.00
N PRO A 54 -23.95 4.26 9.29
CA PRO A 54 -23.05 3.30 9.92
C PRO A 54 -22.02 3.96 10.83
N THR A 55 -21.73 3.31 11.96
CA THR A 55 -20.85 3.83 13.01
C THR A 55 -19.40 4.00 12.54
N VAL A 56 -18.64 4.83 13.25
CA VAL A 56 -17.17 4.94 13.11
C VAL A 56 -16.53 3.93 14.05
N VAL A 57 -15.56 3.15 13.57
CA VAL A 57 -14.81 2.22 14.43
C VAL A 57 -13.50 2.86 14.85
N ILE A 58 -13.29 3.00 16.15
CA ILE A 58 -12.07 3.54 16.76
C ILE A 58 -11.36 2.43 17.53
N GLY A 59 -10.07 2.25 17.28
CA GLY A 59 -9.19 1.37 18.06
C GLY A 59 -8.31 2.18 19.01
N ALA A 60 -8.32 1.83 20.30
CA ALA A 60 -7.37 2.34 21.27
C ALA A 60 -6.06 1.54 21.20
N VAL A 61 -5.01 2.13 20.67
CA VAL A 61 -3.69 1.51 20.53
C VAL A 61 -2.76 2.07 21.59
N LYS A 62 -2.05 1.20 22.30
CA LYS A 62 -1.01 1.61 23.24
C LYS A 62 0.31 1.73 22.48
N GLU A 63 0.88 2.93 22.44
CA GLU A 63 2.18 3.23 21.83
C GLU A 63 3.04 4.01 22.84
N ASN A 64 4.27 3.56 23.11
CA ASN A 64 5.19 4.21 24.06
C ASN A 64 4.57 4.47 25.45
N GLY A 65 3.68 3.59 25.91
CA GLY A 65 2.98 3.71 27.19
C GLY A 65 1.73 4.60 27.18
N GLU A 66 1.47 5.34 26.10
CA GLU A 66 0.30 6.20 25.94
C GLU A 66 -0.77 5.57 25.05
N TRP A 67 -2.04 5.88 25.31
CA TRP A 67 -3.14 5.45 24.45
C TRP A 67 -3.38 6.46 23.34
N ARG A 68 -3.39 5.98 22.10
CA ARG A 68 -3.81 6.73 20.92
C ARG A 68 -5.04 6.11 20.31
N ASN A 69 -5.90 6.95 19.74
CA ASN A 69 -7.15 6.51 19.15
C ASN A 69 -7.03 6.55 17.62
N PHE A 70 -7.06 5.38 16.99
CA PHE A 70 -6.99 5.26 15.55
C PHE A 70 -8.37 4.99 14.95
N ILE A 71 -8.69 5.69 13.86
CA ILE A 71 -9.88 5.41 13.05
C ILE A 71 -9.59 4.16 12.22
N LEU A 72 -10.23 3.04 12.57
CA LEU A 72 -10.13 1.77 11.85
C LEU A 72 -11.13 1.70 10.69
N ASP A 73 -12.31 2.29 10.86
CA ASP A 73 -13.33 2.45 9.82
C ASP A 73 -14.13 3.75 10.01
N GLY A 74 -14.66 4.30 8.92
CA GLY A 74 -15.47 5.52 8.93
C GLY A 74 -14.74 6.78 8.45
N GLN A 75 -13.50 6.66 7.98
CA GLN A 75 -12.73 7.79 7.43
C GLN A 75 -13.49 8.56 6.34
N GLN A 76 -14.13 7.86 5.41
CA GLN A 76 -14.85 8.51 4.30
C GLN A 76 -16.03 9.35 4.82
N ARG A 77 -16.74 8.83 5.84
CA ARG A 77 -17.85 9.53 6.53
C ARG A 77 -17.33 10.76 7.26
N LEU A 78 -16.28 10.60 8.07
CA LEU A 78 -15.67 11.70 8.84
C LEU A 78 -15.11 12.80 7.94
N THR A 79 -14.43 12.43 6.85
CA THR A 79 -13.94 13.37 5.85
C THR A 79 -15.10 14.13 5.20
N SER A 80 -16.17 13.42 4.83
CA SER A 80 -17.36 14.03 4.22
C SER A 80 -18.05 15.03 5.15
N ILE A 81 -18.10 14.74 6.45
CA ILE A 81 -18.62 15.67 7.47
C ILE A 81 -17.72 16.90 7.61
N LEU A 82 -16.39 16.72 7.58
CA LEU A 82 -15.44 17.83 7.60
C LEU A 82 -15.59 18.71 6.35
N PHE A 83 -15.75 18.11 5.17
CA PHE A 83 -16.06 18.81 3.93
C PHE A 83 -17.38 19.58 3.98
N ALA A 84 -18.43 18.98 4.54
CA ALA A 84 -19.72 19.63 4.77
C ALA A 84 -19.59 20.88 5.65
N LYS A 85 -18.77 20.80 6.72
CA LYS A 85 -18.53 21.90 7.66
C LYS A 85 -18.02 23.16 6.98
N TYR A 86 -17.15 23.00 5.98
CA TYR A 86 -16.55 24.11 5.25
C TYR A 86 -17.19 24.35 3.88
N ASN A 87 -18.26 23.62 3.55
CA ASN A 87 -18.96 23.63 2.27
C ASN A 87 -18.03 23.44 1.04
N LYS A 88 -17.03 22.59 1.17
CA LYS A 88 -15.98 22.37 0.16
C LYS A 88 -15.74 20.87 -0.04
N TYR A 89 -15.42 20.46 -1.25
CA TYR A 89 -14.94 19.11 -1.55
C TYR A 89 -13.82 19.13 -2.57
N ILE A 90 -13.02 18.08 -2.60
CA ILE A 90 -11.90 17.95 -3.54
C ILE A 90 -12.38 17.48 -4.93
N ASP A 91 -12.10 18.29 -5.95
CA ASP A 91 -12.18 17.88 -7.35
C ASP A 91 -10.91 17.09 -7.71
N LYS A 92 -11.05 15.76 -7.82
CA LYS A 92 -9.92 14.85 -8.07
C LYS A 92 -9.22 15.14 -9.40
N LYS A 93 -9.94 15.57 -10.44
CA LYS A 93 -9.35 15.89 -11.75
C LYS A 93 -8.49 17.14 -11.66
N GLY A 94 -9.03 18.23 -11.10
CA GLY A 94 -8.28 19.46 -10.85
C GLY A 94 -7.09 19.23 -9.91
N PHE A 95 -7.26 18.42 -8.87
CA PHE A 95 -6.20 18.07 -7.93
C PHE A 95 -5.03 17.38 -8.62
N LEU A 96 -5.27 16.32 -9.41
CA LEU A 96 -4.21 15.62 -10.13
C LEU A 96 -3.56 16.45 -11.24
N ALA A 97 -4.30 17.37 -11.86
CA ALA A 97 -3.72 18.29 -12.83
C ALA A 97 -2.65 19.21 -12.19
N LYS A 98 -2.79 19.52 -10.90
CA LYS A 98 -1.82 20.32 -10.12
C LYS A 98 -0.80 19.46 -9.36
N GLN A 99 -1.17 18.25 -8.96
CA GLN A 99 -0.37 17.32 -8.16
C GLN A 99 -0.36 15.92 -8.82
N PRO A 100 0.32 15.76 -9.96
CA PRO A 100 0.32 14.50 -10.72
C PRO A 100 0.98 13.35 -9.94
N ASP A 101 1.91 13.65 -9.04
CA ASP A 101 2.60 12.70 -8.15
C ASP A 101 1.66 12.06 -7.12
N LYS A 102 0.50 12.65 -6.86
CA LYS A 102 -0.53 12.09 -5.97
C LYS A 102 -1.44 11.08 -6.67
N LYS A 103 -1.25 10.79 -7.96
CA LYS A 103 -1.98 9.68 -8.63
C LYS A 103 -1.52 8.35 -8.04
N ILE A 104 -2.47 7.53 -7.56
CA ILE A 104 -2.13 6.17 -7.14
C ILE A 104 -1.92 5.33 -8.39
N GLN A 105 -0.69 4.87 -8.60
CA GLN A 105 -0.33 3.99 -9.71
C GLN A 105 -0.63 2.52 -9.36
N PRO A 106 -1.06 1.69 -10.32
CA PRO A 106 -1.19 0.25 -10.11
C PRO A 106 0.19 -0.39 -9.91
N ILE A 107 0.23 -1.67 -9.55
CA ILE A 107 1.48 -2.45 -9.53
C ILE A 107 1.78 -3.04 -10.91
N ALA A 108 3.06 -3.22 -11.21
CA ALA A 108 3.54 -3.75 -12.49
C ALA A 108 2.87 -5.08 -12.87
N ASP A 109 2.68 -5.98 -11.90
CA ASP A 109 2.07 -7.30 -12.15
C ASP A 109 0.61 -7.20 -12.65
N ASP A 110 -0.10 -6.10 -12.36
CA ASP A 110 -1.50 -5.86 -12.78
C ASP A 110 -1.61 -5.30 -14.21
N VAL A 111 -0.57 -4.62 -14.69
CA VAL A 111 -0.54 -4.02 -16.03
C VAL A 111 -0.25 -5.06 -17.11
N VAL A 112 0.38 -6.17 -16.74
CA VAL A 112 1.00 -7.13 -17.67
C VAL A 112 -0.01 -8.12 -18.31
N GLY A 113 -1.31 -7.90 -18.11
CA GLY A 113 -2.38 -8.68 -18.74
C GLY A 113 -2.73 -8.26 -20.19
N VAL A 114 -2.23 -7.11 -20.65
CA VAL A 114 -2.61 -6.49 -21.94
C VAL A 114 -1.41 -6.45 -22.90
N ALA A 115 -0.77 -7.59 -23.12
CA ALA A 115 0.24 -7.69 -24.18
C ALA A 115 -0.48 -7.73 -25.55
N ASP A 116 -0.51 -6.60 -26.25
CA ASP A 116 -0.87 -6.43 -27.66
C ASP A 116 -2.09 -7.26 -28.11
N ILE A 117 -3.28 -6.95 -27.58
CA ILE A 117 -4.51 -7.28 -28.30
C ILE A 117 -4.59 -6.26 -29.43
N ASP A 118 -4.49 -6.77 -30.65
CA ASP A 118 -4.69 -6.06 -31.92
C ASP A 118 -5.82 -5.03 -31.79
N ASP A 119 -5.52 -3.78 -32.17
CA ASP A 119 -6.42 -2.63 -32.17
C ASP A 119 -7.80 -3.03 -32.67
N ASN A 120 -8.83 -3.00 -31.81
CA ASN A 120 -10.24 -2.73 -32.15
C ASN A 120 -11.21 -2.83 -30.96
N GLU A 121 -10.89 -2.30 -29.77
CA GLU A 121 -11.96 -1.96 -28.81
C GLU A 121 -11.75 -0.56 -28.23
N THR A 122 -12.40 0.39 -28.91
CA THR A 122 -12.97 1.65 -28.42
C THR A 122 -12.31 2.29 -27.21
N ASP A 123 -11.60 3.39 -27.51
CA ASP A 123 -11.44 4.59 -26.69
C ASP A 123 -12.60 4.75 -25.70
N ASN A 124 -12.37 4.37 -24.46
CA ASN A 124 -13.07 4.91 -23.29
C ASN A 124 -12.02 5.57 -22.39
N ASN A 125 -11.34 6.56 -22.96
CA ASN A 125 -10.30 7.37 -22.31
C ASN A 125 -10.83 8.36 -21.24
N ASP A 126 -11.96 8.07 -20.59
CA ASP A 126 -12.60 8.96 -19.61
C ASP A 126 -12.76 8.39 -18.18
N GLU A 127 -12.32 7.15 -17.92
CA GLU A 127 -12.43 6.54 -16.58
C GLU A 127 -11.12 6.54 -15.75
N GLU A 128 -10.02 7.06 -16.30
CA GLU A 128 -8.66 6.78 -15.80
C GLU A 128 -8.22 7.56 -14.54
N ILE A 129 -9.10 8.35 -13.94
CA ILE A 129 -8.84 9.07 -12.69
C ILE A 129 -9.89 8.69 -11.65
N LYS A 130 -9.61 7.69 -10.81
CA LYS A 130 -10.51 7.36 -9.68
C LYS A 130 -9.86 7.43 -8.30
N ILE A 131 -8.54 7.27 -8.19
CA ILE A 131 -7.88 7.17 -6.88
C ILE A 131 -6.69 8.12 -6.76
N ILE A 132 -6.81 9.08 -5.84
CA ILE A 132 -5.78 10.05 -5.46
C ILE A 132 -5.22 9.69 -4.09
N LYS A 133 -3.95 9.97 -3.84
CA LYS A 133 -3.34 9.89 -2.51
C LYS A 133 -3.73 11.12 -1.70
N TRP A 134 -4.84 11.04 -0.97
CA TRP A 134 -5.38 12.16 -0.20
C TRP A 134 -6.08 11.68 1.07
N ASN A 135 -5.94 12.41 2.18
CA ASN A 135 -6.72 12.22 3.40
C ASN A 135 -6.94 13.58 4.10
N PHE A 136 -7.81 13.63 5.12
CA PHE A 136 -8.17 14.91 5.75
C PHE A 136 -7.01 15.66 6.42
N ASN A 137 -5.87 15.00 6.70
CA ASN A 137 -4.70 15.70 7.25
C ASN A 137 -4.12 16.69 6.24
N GLU A 138 -4.36 16.52 4.95
CA GLU A 138 -3.91 17.45 3.89
C GLU A 138 -4.53 18.86 4.08
N ILE A 139 -5.71 18.96 4.70
CA ILE A 139 -6.41 20.23 4.96
C ILE A 139 -6.33 20.69 6.42
N ILE A 140 -5.54 20.03 7.27
CA ILE A 140 -5.40 20.37 8.69
C ILE A 140 -3.97 20.83 8.97
N LYS A 141 -3.84 22.00 9.62
CA LYS A 141 -2.57 22.56 10.06
C LYS A 141 -2.74 23.16 11.45
N ASP A 142 -1.80 22.89 12.36
CA ASP A 142 -1.80 23.41 13.74
C ASP A 142 -3.13 23.22 14.49
N LYS A 143 -3.72 22.02 14.34
CA LYS A 143 -5.00 21.62 14.93
C LYS A 143 -6.20 22.46 14.47
N ARG A 144 -6.12 23.07 13.30
CA ARG A 144 -7.16 23.89 12.66
C ARG A 144 -7.24 23.58 11.18
N ILE A 145 -8.31 24.02 10.53
CA ILE A 145 -8.39 23.96 9.07
C ILE A 145 -7.30 24.85 8.46
N ASN A 146 -6.63 24.34 7.44
CA ASN A 146 -5.72 25.13 6.62
C ASN A 146 -6.54 25.89 5.56
N SER A 147 -6.90 27.13 5.85
CA SER A 147 -7.68 27.98 4.95
C SER A 147 -7.00 28.17 3.58
N GLU A 148 -5.67 28.31 3.55
CA GLU A 148 -4.92 28.45 2.30
C GLU A 148 -5.03 27.21 1.41
N GLU A 149 -5.10 26.02 2.00
CA GLU A 149 -5.28 24.78 1.24
C GLU A 149 -6.69 24.66 0.68
N ILE A 150 -7.71 24.89 1.51
CA ILE A 150 -9.11 24.68 1.13
C ILE A 150 -9.64 25.75 0.16
N ASP A 151 -8.93 26.87 0.01
CA ASP A 151 -9.22 27.93 -0.95
C ASP A 151 -8.61 27.68 -2.34
N LYS A 152 -7.82 26.61 -2.52
CA LYS A 152 -7.27 26.24 -3.83
C LYS A 152 -8.36 25.90 -4.83
N ASP A 153 -8.04 26.10 -6.11
CA ASP A 153 -8.98 25.99 -7.24
C ASP A 153 -9.60 24.59 -7.39
N TYR A 154 -8.90 23.54 -6.97
CA TYR A 154 -9.40 22.16 -6.95
C TYR A 154 -10.29 21.83 -5.74
N TYR A 155 -10.57 22.78 -4.84
CA TYR A 155 -11.63 22.65 -3.83
C TYR A 155 -12.89 23.39 -4.28
N LYS A 156 -13.91 22.63 -4.68
CA LYS A 156 -15.16 23.15 -5.22
C LYS A 156 -16.24 23.22 -4.14
N THR A 157 -17.25 24.03 -4.39
CA THR A 157 -18.42 24.15 -3.50
C THR A 157 -19.17 22.82 -3.45
N LEU A 158 -19.40 22.30 -2.25
CA LEU A 158 -20.05 21.01 -2.05
C LEU A 158 -21.58 21.13 -2.20
N LEU A 159 -22.21 22.02 -1.43
CA LEU A 159 -23.66 22.23 -1.44
C LEU A 159 -23.98 23.64 -1.91
N ASP A 160 -25.07 23.76 -2.67
CA ASP A 160 -25.64 25.07 -3.05
C ASP A 160 -26.05 25.88 -1.81
N VAL A 161 -26.57 25.19 -0.80
CA VAL A 161 -26.91 25.77 0.51
C VAL A 161 -26.05 25.12 1.59
N SER A 162 -25.14 25.90 2.18
CA SER A 162 -24.27 25.44 3.25
C SER A 162 -25.05 25.08 4.51
N LYS A 163 -24.59 24.07 5.25
CA LYS A 163 -25.13 23.73 6.57
C LYS A 163 -24.67 24.75 7.62
N ASN A 164 -25.57 25.13 8.51
CA ASN A 164 -25.26 26.04 9.63
C ASN A 164 -24.69 25.27 10.83
N GLU A 165 -24.21 25.99 11.86
CA GLU A 165 -23.67 25.39 13.08
C GLU A 165 -24.66 24.42 13.76
N LYS A 166 -25.94 24.81 13.81
CA LYS A 166 -27.02 24.04 14.44
C LYS A 166 -27.12 22.63 13.85
N PHE A 167 -26.97 22.48 12.54
CA PHE A 167 -26.93 21.17 11.89
C PHE A 167 -25.84 20.26 12.50
N PHE A 168 -24.64 20.77 12.73
CA PHE A 168 -23.54 19.97 13.27
C PHE A 168 -23.66 19.71 14.78
N ASP A 169 -24.35 20.59 15.50
CA ASP A 169 -24.64 20.43 16.93
C ASP A 169 -25.75 19.40 17.19
N GLU A 170 -26.76 19.31 16.31
CA GLU A 170 -27.98 18.52 16.55
C GLU A 170 -28.03 17.16 15.83
N HIS A 171 -27.12 16.88 14.90
CA HIS A 171 -27.00 15.56 14.27
C HIS A 171 -25.85 14.76 14.89
N TYR A 172 -26.03 13.45 14.97
CA TYR A 172 -25.13 12.54 15.67
C TYR A 172 -24.66 11.42 14.77
N LEU A 173 -23.41 11.02 14.94
CA LEU A 173 -22.82 9.86 14.30
C LEU A 173 -22.32 8.90 15.37
N GLY A 174 -22.79 7.65 15.29
CA GLY A 174 -22.43 6.60 16.23
C GLY A 174 -20.97 6.15 16.11
N PHE A 175 -20.43 5.58 17.18
CA PHE A 175 -19.11 4.93 17.20
C PHE A 175 -19.14 3.56 17.86
N ALA A 176 -18.16 2.75 17.49
CA ALA A 176 -17.70 1.57 18.23
C ALA A 176 -16.24 1.79 18.64
N TYR A 177 -15.97 1.88 19.94
CA TYR A 177 -14.66 2.10 20.50
C TYR A 177 -14.11 0.79 21.07
N ILE A 178 -13.09 0.25 20.44
CA ILE A 178 -12.46 -1.02 20.78
C ILE A 178 -11.20 -0.74 21.59
N LYS A 179 -11.22 -1.12 22.87
CA LYS A 179 -10.10 -0.96 23.79
C LYS A 179 -9.63 -2.30 24.34
N PRO A 180 -8.37 -2.70 24.09
CA PRO A 180 -7.78 -3.87 24.72
C PRO A 180 -7.59 -3.67 26.23
N ASN A 181 -7.41 -4.76 26.98
CA ASN A 181 -7.04 -4.67 28.39
C ASN A 181 -5.71 -3.91 28.60
N ASN A 182 -5.47 -3.39 29.81
CA ASN A 182 -4.32 -2.51 30.09
C ASN A 182 -2.93 -3.18 29.92
N ASN A 183 -2.88 -4.51 30.07
CA ASN A 183 -1.67 -5.32 29.90
C ASN A 183 -1.55 -5.71 28.43
N VAL A 184 -0.95 -4.83 27.63
CA VAL A 184 -0.83 -5.00 26.19
C VAL A 184 0.56 -5.51 25.84
N ASN A 185 0.65 -6.69 25.24
CA ASN A 185 1.82 -7.11 24.48
C ASN A 185 1.74 -6.50 23.06
N GLU A 186 2.83 -5.92 22.57
CA GLU A 186 2.86 -5.24 21.27
C GLU A 186 2.58 -6.17 20.08
N GLU A 187 3.06 -7.41 20.12
CA GLU A 187 2.83 -8.41 19.08
C GLU A 187 1.36 -8.82 19.05
N GLU A 188 0.79 -9.14 20.23
CA GLU A 188 -0.63 -9.47 20.34
C GLU A 188 -1.55 -8.31 19.91
N GLN A 189 -1.16 -7.06 20.23
CA GLN A 189 -1.90 -5.86 19.80
C GLN A 189 -1.87 -5.70 18.28
N SER A 190 -0.69 -5.95 17.67
CA SER A 190 -0.52 -5.90 16.22
C SER A 190 -1.41 -6.92 15.52
N GLU A 191 -1.39 -8.17 15.95
CA GLU A 191 -2.25 -9.22 15.39
C GLU A 191 -3.73 -8.90 15.58
N PHE A 192 -4.11 -8.46 16.78
CA PHE A 192 -5.49 -8.14 17.12
C PHE A 192 -6.09 -7.06 16.21
N TYR A 193 -5.37 -5.95 15.99
CA TYR A 193 -5.88 -4.87 15.13
C TYR A 193 -5.80 -5.19 13.64
N SER A 194 -4.84 -6.00 13.21
CA SER A 194 -4.79 -6.53 11.84
C SER A 194 -6.03 -7.38 11.52
N ASP A 195 -6.44 -8.26 12.43
CA ASP A 195 -7.65 -9.08 12.26
C ASP A 195 -8.93 -8.23 12.26
N ILE A 196 -9.04 -7.26 13.16
CA ILE A 196 -10.18 -6.33 13.18
C ILE A 196 -10.29 -5.59 11.85
N PHE A 197 -9.18 -5.03 11.36
CA PHE A 197 -9.16 -4.30 10.11
C PHE A 197 -9.59 -5.18 8.94
N ARG A 198 -9.07 -6.42 8.86
CA ARG A 198 -9.47 -7.38 7.82
C ARG A 198 -10.98 -7.62 7.87
N ASN A 199 -11.51 -7.95 9.05
CA ASN A 199 -12.92 -8.29 9.24
C ASN A 199 -13.86 -7.14 8.82
N ILE A 200 -13.56 -5.91 9.23
CA ILE A 200 -14.37 -4.73 8.88
C ILE A 200 -14.35 -4.47 7.37
N ASN A 201 -13.20 -4.60 6.72
CA ASN A 201 -13.04 -4.25 5.32
C ASN A 201 -13.47 -5.35 4.33
N THR A 202 -13.86 -6.53 4.81
CA THR A 202 -14.35 -7.63 3.97
C THR A 202 -15.71 -7.32 3.30
N GLY A 203 -16.53 -6.42 3.86
CA GLY A 203 -17.88 -6.10 3.38
C GLY A 203 -18.08 -4.70 2.75
N GLY A 204 -17.03 -3.87 2.72
CA GLY A 204 -17.08 -2.48 2.25
C GLY A 204 -16.51 -2.24 0.85
N ALA A 205 -16.30 -0.98 0.48
CA ALA A 205 -15.60 -0.62 -0.77
C ALA A 205 -14.19 -1.22 -0.77
N LYS A 206 -13.83 -1.97 -1.82
CA LYS A 206 -12.56 -2.71 -1.90
C LYS A 206 -11.37 -1.80 -1.56
N LEU A 207 -10.53 -2.26 -0.63
CA LEU A 207 -9.21 -1.69 -0.40
C LEU A 207 -8.32 -1.99 -1.60
N THR A 208 -7.39 -1.09 -1.88
CA THR A 208 -6.25 -1.44 -2.73
C THR A 208 -5.43 -2.55 -2.08
N ARG A 209 -4.70 -3.32 -2.88
CA ARG A 209 -3.84 -4.40 -2.38
C ARG A 209 -2.79 -3.85 -1.40
N GLN A 210 -2.23 -2.68 -1.72
CA GLN A 210 -1.25 -2.01 -0.88
C GLN A 210 -1.84 -1.58 0.47
N GLU A 211 -3.06 -1.04 0.49
CA GLU A 211 -3.77 -0.69 1.74
C GLU A 211 -4.03 -1.95 2.59
N SER A 212 -4.49 -3.03 1.96
CA SER A 212 -4.73 -4.33 2.62
C SER A 212 -3.45 -4.94 3.22
N ARG A 213 -2.32 -4.85 2.53
CA ARG A 213 -1.04 -5.37 3.03
C ARG A 213 -0.49 -4.51 4.17
N LYS A 214 -0.54 -3.18 4.04
CA LYS A 214 -0.02 -2.24 5.06
C LYS A 214 -0.74 -2.35 6.40
N SER A 215 -2.02 -2.69 6.39
CA SER A 215 -2.78 -2.90 7.63
C SER A 215 -2.30 -4.09 8.46
N LEU A 216 -1.47 -4.98 7.91
CA LEU A 216 -0.98 -6.16 8.62
C LEU A 216 0.21 -5.84 9.54
N TYR A 217 0.89 -4.72 9.31
CA TYR A 217 2.12 -4.35 10.02
C TYR A 217 2.13 -2.89 10.48
N PHE A 218 0.97 -2.25 10.57
CA PHE A 218 0.93 -0.82 10.85
C PHE A 218 1.44 -0.40 12.23
N LEU A 219 1.36 -1.29 13.21
CA LEU A 219 1.89 -1.10 14.57
C LEU A 219 3.38 -1.44 14.68
N LYS A 220 4.00 -1.91 13.59
CA LYS A 220 5.44 -2.18 13.49
C LYS A 220 6.05 -1.18 12.51
N GLU A 221 6.07 0.10 12.88
CA GLU A 221 6.54 1.18 12.01
C GLU A 221 7.96 0.96 11.48
N ASN A 222 8.82 0.29 12.25
CA ASN A 222 10.16 -0.09 11.82
C ASN A 222 10.15 -1.03 10.60
N LEU A 223 9.11 -1.83 10.39
CA LEU A 223 8.96 -2.70 9.21
C LEU A 223 8.34 -1.99 7.99
N LYS A 224 7.93 -0.72 8.13
CA LYS A 224 7.34 0.05 7.04
C LYS A 224 8.28 0.14 5.84
N ASP A 225 9.51 0.58 6.08
CA ASP A 225 10.51 0.76 5.04
C ASP A 225 11.09 -0.58 4.58
N PHE A 226 10.93 -1.65 5.37
CA PHE A 226 11.25 -2.99 4.92
C PHE A 226 10.28 -3.48 3.83
N PHE A 227 8.96 -3.37 4.05
CA PHE A 227 7.97 -3.87 3.09
C PHE A 227 7.71 -2.93 1.92
N ALA A 228 7.87 -1.63 2.11
CA ALA A 228 7.58 -0.61 1.10
C ALA A 228 8.58 0.57 1.19
N PRO A 229 9.87 0.34 0.83
CA PRO A 229 10.89 1.38 0.88
C PRO A 229 10.60 2.48 -0.15
N SER A 230 10.63 3.74 0.29
CA SER A 230 10.28 4.89 -0.56
C SER A 230 11.22 5.12 -1.74
N PHE A 231 12.47 4.65 -1.69
CA PHE A 231 13.38 4.76 -2.84
C PHE A 231 12.92 3.91 -4.04
N LEU A 232 12.02 2.94 -3.81
CA LEU A 232 11.42 2.14 -4.88
C LEU A 232 10.20 2.78 -5.54
N ASP A 233 9.67 3.89 -5.01
CA ASP A 233 8.41 4.52 -5.48
C ASP A 233 8.48 5.02 -6.94
N ASN A 234 9.68 5.12 -7.51
CA ASN A 234 9.90 5.55 -8.90
C ASN A 234 10.27 4.41 -9.86
N PHE A 235 10.38 3.17 -9.37
CA PHE A 235 10.69 2.02 -10.21
C PHE A 235 9.38 1.45 -10.77
N LYS A 236 9.25 1.47 -12.10
CA LYS A 236 8.02 1.10 -12.79
C LYS A 236 8.28 0.28 -14.04
N VAL A 237 7.31 -0.55 -14.40
CA VAL A 237 7.15 -1.06 -15.77
C VAL A 237 6.32 -0.04 -16.53
N GLU A 238 6.76 0.32 -17.73
CA GLU A 238 6.06 1.21 -18.66
C GLU A 238 6.01 0.52 -20.01
N THR A 239 4.80 0.16 -20.44
CA THR A 239 4.59 -0.57 -21.69
C THR A 239 4.54 0.40 -22.88
N SER A 240 4.63 -0.13 -24.09
CA SER A 240 4.41 0.63 -25.33
C SER A 240 3.03 1.27 -25.40
N SER A 241 2.01 0.66 -24.76
CA SER A 241 0.66 1.21 -24.61
C SER A 241 0.56 2.35 -23.58
N LYS A 242 1.69 2.79 -22.99
CA LYS A 242 1.78 3.79 -21.91
C LYS A 242 1.11 3.40 -20.61
N GLU A 243 0.68 2.14 -20.48
CA GLU A 243 0.28 1.62 -19.19
C GLU A 243 1.52 1.52 -18.30
N SER A 244 1.38 1.90 -17.05
CA SER A 244 2.50 1.90 -16.10
C SER A 244 2.09 1.34 -14.75
N GLY A 245 2.99 0.55 -14.17
CA GLY A 245 2.78 -0.03 -12.85
C GLY A 245 4.07 -0.07 -12.04
N LEU A 246 3.97 0.27 -10.76
CA LEU A 246 5.10 0.33 -9.84
C LEU A 246 5.61 -1.06 -9.46
N ILE A 247 6.88 -1.15 -9.10
CA ILE A 247 7.45 -2.35 -8.52
C ILE A 247 6.66 -2.81 -7.28
N ASP A 248 6.39 -4.12 -7.20
CA ASP A 248 5.81 -4.73 -6.01
C ASP A 248 6.93 -5.39 -5.17
N PHE A 249 7.50 -4.66 -4.20
CA PHE A 249 8.64 -5.16 -3.44
C PHE A 249 8.31 -6.42 -2.61
N ILE A 250 7.08 -6.54 -2.13
CA ILE A 250 6.61 -7.68 -1.33
C ILE A 250 6.66 -8.98 -2.15
N LYS A 251 6.46 -8.90 -3.47
CA LYS A 251 6.68 -10.03 -4.39
C LYS A 251 8.09 -10.60 -4.24
N TYR A 252 9.11 -9.76 -4.37
CA TYR A 252 10.50 -10.18 -4.30
C TYR A 252 10.85 -10.73 -2.92
N LEU A 253 10.46 -10.02 -1.86
CA LEU A 253 10.73 -10.43 -0.48
C LEU A 253 10.12 -11.81 -0.17
N SER A 254 8.83 -11.99 -0.46
CA SER A 254 8.11 -13.23 -0.14
C SER A 254 8.62 -14.43 -0.93
N ILE A 255 8.85 -14.27 -2.24
CA ILE A 255 9.38 -15.31 -3.12
C ILE A 255 10.78 -15.73 -2.66
N LEU A 256 11.70 -14.77 -2.47
CA LEU A 256 13.09 -15.07 -2.10
C LEU A 256 13.18 -15.69 -0.70
N SER A 257 12.37 -15.21 0.24
CA SER A 257 12.23 -15.81 1.56
C SER A 257 11.80 -17.28 1.48
N GLN A 258 10.78 -17.62 0.67
CA GLN A 258 10.37 -19.02 0.50
C GLN A 258 11.41 -19.84 -0.25
N TYR A 259 12.06 -19.28 -1.28
CA TYR A 259 13.14 -19.97 -1.98
C TYR A 259 14.26 -20.41 -1.02
N LYS A 260 14.64 -19.52 -0.10
CA LYS A 260 15.67 -19.81 0.89
C LYS A 260 15.21 -20.84 1.92
N GLY A 261 13.97 -20.74 2.41
CA GLY A 261 13.43 -21.66 3.42
C GLY A 261 12.91 -23.00 2.90
N ASN A 262 12.68 -23.13 1.58
CA ASN A 262 12.02 -24.29 0.96
C ASN A 262 12.80 -24.87 -0.23
N ASN A 263 14.12 -24.95 -0.15
CA ASN A 263 14.98 -25.57 -1.16
C ASN A 263 14.69 -25.08 -2.60
N SER A 264 14.58 -23.77 -2.78
CA SER A 264 14.27 -23.11 -4.07
C SER A 264 12.92 -23.49 -4.70
N ASN A 265 11.94 -23.90 -3.88
CA ASN A 265 10.59 -24.23 -4.34
C ASN A 265 9.55 -23.20 -3.89
N LEU A 266 8.64 -22.85 -4.80
CA LEU A 266 7.45 -22.07 -4.49
C LEU A 266 6.26 -22.98 -4.16
N ARG A 267 5.65 -22.77 -3.00
CA ARG A 267 4.39 -23.41 -2.59
C ARG A 267 3.30 -22.36 -2.51
N GLU A 268 2.14 -22.67 -3.08
CA GLU A 268 0.94 -21.84 -3.05
C GLU A 268 1.05 -20.43 -3.68
N TYR A 269 2.19 -20.09 -4.30
CA TYR A 269 2.27 -18.89 -5.14
C TYR A 269 1.37 -19.04 -6.37
N GLY A 270 0.51 -18.05 -6.61
CA GLY A 270 -0.56 -18.08 -7.61
C GLY A 270 -0.11 -17.84 -9.05
N GLY A 271 1.05 -17.21 -9.26
CA GLY A 271 1.50 -16.83 -10.59
C GLY A 271 0.55 -15.81 -11.21
N ARG A 272 -0.30 -16.26 -12.14
CA ARG A 272 -1.35 -15.44 -12.77
C ARG A 272 -2.58 -15.24 -11.87
N ASP A 273 -2.74 -16.07 -10.85
CA ASP A 273 -3.85 -16.00 -9.90
C ASP A 273 -3.53 -14.95 -8.82
N TRP A 274 -4.04 -13.74 -9.03
CA TRP A 274 -3.74 -12.59 -8.17
C TRP A 274 -4.32 -12.75 -6.75
N GLU A 275 -5.48 -13.40 -6.59
CA GLU A 275 -6.06 -13.66 -5.27
C GLU A 275 -5.18 -14.61 -4.46
N LYS A 276 -4.65 -15.66 -5.11
CA LYS A 276 -3.65 -16.54 -4.49
C LYS A 276 -2.36 -15.80 -4.14
N ASN A 277 -1.90 -14.89 -4.99
CA ASN A 277 -0.71 -14.07 -4.69
C ASN A 277 -0.95 -13.17 -3.47
N GLU A 278 -2.10 -12.51 -3.34
CA GLU A 278 -2.42 -11.71 -2.14
C GLU A 278 -2.46 -12.54 -0.87
N ASN A 279 -3.04 -13.74 -0.92
CA ASN A 279 -3.03 -14.66 0.22
C ASN A 279 -1.59 -15.12 0.56
N TYR A 280 -0.76 -15.35 -0.45
CA TYR A 280 0.65 -15.69 -0.27
C TYR A 280 1.43 -14.54 0.41
N TYR A 281 1.23 -13.31 -0.05
CA TYR A 281 1.83 -12.11 0.55
C TYR A 281 1.36 -11.88 1.98
N HIS A 282 0.06 -12.07 2.25
CA HIS A 282 -0.49 -12.00 3.60
C HIS A 282 0.21 -13.00 4.54
N LYS A 283 0.34 -14.27 4.12
CA LYS A 283 1.03 -15.29 4.92
C LYS A 283 2.50 -14.94 5.17
N TYR A 284 3.20 -14.37 4.19
CA TYR A 284 4.58 -13.92 4.35
C TYR A 284 4.67 -12.78 5.37
N ILE A 285 3.88 -11.73 5.21
CA ILE A 285 3.88 -10.56 6.11
C ILE A 285 3.59 -10.99 7.55
N MET A 286 2.56 -11.82 7.76
CA MET A 286 2.24 -12.33 9.10
C MET A 286 3.39 -13.18 9.68
N SER A 287 4.09 -13.95 8.85
CA SER A 287 5.25 -14.73 9.31
C SER A 287 6.42 -13.84 9.75
N VAL A 288 6.66 -12.72 9.05
CA VAL A 288 7.70 -11.75 9.42
C VAL A 288 7.29 -10.96 10.66
N VAL A 289 6.06 -10.44 10.71
CA VAL A 289 5.54 -9.65 11.84
C VAL A 289 5.54 -10.45 13.15
N GLY A 290 5.14 -11.72 13.08
CA GLY A 290 5.12 -12.63 14.23
C GLY A 290 6.43 -13.41 14.44
N ASN A 291 7.50 -13.11 13.68
CA ASN A 291 8.78 -13.84 13.73
C ASN A 291 8.63 -15.38 13.67
N ASN A 292 7.66 -15.87 12.89
CA ASN A 292 7.24 -17.27 12.87
C ASN A 292 8.08 -18.11 11.89
N SER A 293 9.16 -18.66 12.41
CA SER A 293 10.06 -19.55 11.66
C SER A 293 9.41 -20.90 11.27
N ASN A 294 8.37 -21.32 11.97
CA ASN A 294 7.65 -22.59 11.72
C ASN A 294 6.37 -22.37 10.89
N ASN A 295 6.41 -21.44 9.95
CA ASN A 295 5.27 -21.14 9.08
C ASN A 295 5.04 -22.27 8.05
N LYS A 296 3.77 -22.52 7.69
CA LYS A 296 3.35 -23.63 6.80
C LYS A 296 3.95 -23.58 5.39
N LEU A 297 4.34 -22.38 4.96
CA LEU A 297 4.89 -22.15 3.63
C LEU A 297 6.42 -22.20 3.60
N HIS A 298 7.07 -22.42 4.74
CA HIS A 298 8.53 -22.45 4.88
C HIS A 298 9.22 -21.18 4.36
N PHE A 299 8.65 -20.01 4.63
CA PHE A 299 9.34 -18.74 4.49
C PHE A 299 10.53 -18.70 5.45
N ASP A 300 11.72 -18.38 4.94
CA ASP A 300 12.85 -17.99 5.79
C ASP A 300 12.63 -16.55 6.29
N VAL A 301 12.27 -16.42 7.57
CA VAL A 301 12.06 -15.14 8.26
C VAL A 301 13.27 -14.74 9.12
N SER A 302 14.45 -15.34 8.89
CA SER A 302 15.71 -14.88 9.51
C SER A 302 16.12 -13.46 9.06
N TYR A 303 15.54 -12.98 7.95
CA TYR A 303 15.58 -11.59 7.52
C TYR A 303 14.15 -11.11 7.23
N PRO A 304 13.72 -9.92 7.70
CA PRO A 304 14.50 -8.92 8.45
C PRO A 304 14.94 -9.42 9.83
N THR A 305 16.06 -8.90 10.36
CA THR A 305 16.53 -9.28 11.69
C THR A 305 15.60 -8.71 12.78
N ASN A 306 15.61 -9.30 13.97
CA ASN A 306 14.94 -8.75 15.15
C ASN A 306 15.99 -8.42 16.24
N PRO A 307 16.16 -7.16 16.68
CA PRO A 307 15.48 -5.97 16.17
C PRO A 307 15.86 -5.65 14.71
N TYR A 308 14.91 -5.07 13.97
CA TYR A 308 15.13 -4.66 12.58
C TYR A 308 16.07 -3.46 12.51
N ASN A 309 17.03 -3.54 11.59
CA ASN A 309 17.84 -2.42 11.12
C ASN A 309 17.71 -2.32 9.60
N ASN A 310 17.86 -1.11 9.07
CA ASN A 310 17.73 -0.84 7.64
C ASN A 310 19.06 -0.96 6.88
N ASP A 311 20.16 -1.42 7.50
CA ASP A 311 21.50 -1.39 6.89
C ASP A 311 21.54 -2.11 5.53
N ARG A 312 20.91 -3.29 5.44
CA ARG A 312 20.82 -4.03 4.17
C ARG A 312 19.91 -3.35 3.15
N ILE A 313 18.85 -2.68 3.60
CA ILE A 313 17.95 -1.90 2.73
C ILE A 313 18.67 -0.66 2.18
N GLU A 314 19.46 0.03 2.99
CA GLU A 314 20.31 1.15 2.54
C GLU A 314 21.40 0.66 1.58
N LEU A 315 22.02 -0.49 1.87
CA LEU A 315 22.99 -1.10 0.95
C LEU A 315 22.36 -1.45 -0.41
N LEU A 316 21.13 -1.99 -0.40
CA LEU A 316 20.37 -2.26 -1.62
C LEU A 316 20.12 -0.96 -2.41
N LYS A 317 19.71 0.11 -1.75
CA LYS A 317 19.52 1.43 -2.37
C LYS A 317 20.81 1.93 -3.03
N ASN A 318 21.94 1.84 -2.32
CA ASN A 318 23.24 2.25 -2.86
C ASN A 318 23.60 1.46 -4.11
N TYR A 319 23.39 0.13 -4.13
CA TYR A 319 23.67 -0.68 -5.32
C TYR A 319 22.73 -0.39 -6.50
N LEU A 320 21.46 -0.06 -6.25
CA LEU A 320 20.56 0.38 -7.33
C LEU A 320 21.10 1.63 -8.03
N GLU A 321 21.62 2.58 -7.26
CA GLU A 321 22.23 3.81 -7.78
C GLU A 321 23.58 3.55 -8.46
N SER A 322 24.47 2.81 -7.79
CA SER A 322 25.84 2.64 -8.26
C SER A 322 25.95 1.74 -9.47
N PHE A 323 25.15 0.66 -9.56
CA PHE A 323 25.01 -0.12 -10.79
C PHE A 323 24.22 0.61 -11.89
N GLY A 324 23.54 1.70 -11.55
CA GLY A 324 22.71 2.48 -12.47
C GLY A 324 21.54 1.67 -13.00
N ILE A 325 20.84 0.98 -12.10
CA ILE A 325 19.66 0.19 -12.44
C ILE A 325 18.57 1.14 -12.97
N PRO A 326 17.97 0.84 -14.13
CA PRO A 326 16.92 1.69 -14.71
C PRO A 326 15.73 1.88 -13.75
N LYS A 327 15.13 3.07 -13.77
CA LYS A 327 13.88 3.35 -13.04
C LYS A 327 12.62 2.97 -13.85
N SER A 328 12.72 2.92 -15.17
CA SER A 328 11.62 2.48 -16.04
C SER A 328 12.04 1.25 -16.83
N PHE A 329 11.18 0.24 -16.88
CA PHE A 329 11.42 -1.04 -17.54
C PHE A 329 10.38 -1.29 -18.62
N ASN A 330 10.80 -1.85 -19.76
CA ASN A 330 9.89 -2.13 -20.87
C ASN A 330 9.01 -3.37 -20.63
N SER A 331 9.31 -4.17 -19.60
CA SER A 331 8.46 -5.29 -19.19
C SER A 331 8.78 -5.76 -17.77
N ILE A 332 7.88 -6.56 -17.20
CA ILE A 332 8.13 -7.27 -15.93
C ILE A 332 9.32 -8.24 -16.03
N ILE A 333 9.67 -8.71 -17.24
CA ILE A 333 10.82 -9.59 -17.45
C ILE A 333 12.10 -8.83 -17.11
N ASP A 334 12.23 -7.64 -17.68
CA ASP A 334 13.37 -6.75 -17.51
C ASP A 334 13.53 -6.39 -16.03
N MET A 335 12.43 -5.98 -15.37
CA MET A 335 12.45 -5.63 -13.94
C MET A 335 12.82 -6.84 -13.07
N ASP A 336 12.17 -7.99 -13.26
CA ASP A 336 12.44 -9.19 -12.47
C ASP A 336 13.90 -9.65 -12.59
N VAL A 337 14.51 -9.58 -13.79
CA VAL A 337 15.91 -9.95 -14.02
C VAL A 337 16.89 -9.00 -13.33
N HIS A 338 16.57 -7.71 -13.20
CA HIS A 338 17.40 -6.79 -12.42
C HIS A 338 17.27 -7.00 -10.91
N PHE A 339 16.06 -7.26 -10.41
CA PHE A 339 15.76 -7.18 -8.97
C PHE A 339 15.94 -8.49 -8.20
N PHE A 340 15.57 -9.66 -8.74
CA PHE A 340 15.57 -10.90 -7.95
C PHE A 340 16.96 -11.25 -7.39
N GLY A 341 17.99 -11.24 -8.23
CA GLY A 341 19.36 -11.56 -7.85
C GLY A 341 19.99 -10.51 -6.96
N LEU A 342 19.78 -9.23 -7.26
CA LEU A 342 20.28 -8.12 -6.44
C LEU A 342 19.74 -8.19 -5.01
N ILE A 343 18.41 -8.27 -4.87
CA ILE A 343 17.74 -8.39 -3.57
C ILE A 343 18.22 -9.64 -2.84
N ASN A 344 18.33 -10.76 -3.55
CA ASN A 344 18.76 -12.02 -2.95
C ASN A 344 20.18 -11.93 -2.36
N GLU A 345 21.15 -11.45 -3.13
CA GLU A 345 22.53 -11.34 -2.66
C GLU A 345 22.68 -10.33 -1.52
N VAL A 346 22.06 -9.15 -1.65
CA VAL A 346 22.23 -8.05 -0.69
C VAL A 346 21.39 -8.26 0.58
N LEU A 347 20.09 -8.56 0.46
CA LEU A 347 19.20 -8.64 1.62
C LEU A 347 19.24 -10.00 2.31
N PHE A 348 19.10 -11.09 1.54
CA PHE A 348 18.92 -12.43 2.10
C PHE A 348 20.24 -13.14 2.41
N PHE A 349 21.29 -12.86 1.62
CA PHE A 349 22.63 -13.41 1.84
C PHE A 349 23.63 -12.43 2.49
N SER A 350 23.28 -11.14 2.61
CA SER A 350 24.15 -10.12 3.23
C SER A 350 25.52 -10.00 2.54
N ARG A 351 25.56 -10.12 1.21
CA ARG A 351 26.80 -10.09 0.43
C ARG A 351 27.02 -8.73 -0.21
N GLU A 352 28.30 -8.33 -0.24
CA GLU A 352 28.76 -7.21 -1.05
C GLU A 352 28.96 -7.65 -2.50
N LEU A 353 28.65 -6.74 -3.42
CA LEU A 353 28.86 -6.89 -4.85
C LEU A 353 30.01 -5.99 -5.33
N ASP A 354 30.70 -6.42 -6.37
CA ASP A 354 31.85 -5.75 -6.97
C ASP A 354 31.39 -4.68 -7.98
N GLU A 355 31.38 -3.42 -7.52
CA GLU A 355 30.97 -2.27 -8.33
C GLU A 355 31.90 -1.99 -9.51
N THR A 356 33.14 -2.51 -9.49
CA THR A 356 34.09 -2.33 -10.61
C THR A 356 33.64 -3.09 -11.87
N LYS A 357 32.80 -4.12 -11.71
CA LYS A 357 32.25 -4.95 -12.79
C LYS A 357 30.86 -4.51 -13.24
N ARG A 358 30.46 -3.28 -12.93
CA ARG A 358 29.14 -2.73 -13.27
C ARG A 358 28.77 -2.93 -14.75
N GLU A 359 29.68 -2.62 -15.67
CA GLU A 359 29.35 -2.68 -17.11
C GLU A 359 29.20 -4.13 -17.59
N ASP A 360 30.01 -5.04 -17.07
CA ASP A 360 29.90 -6.48 -17.34
C ASP A 360 28.55 -7.02 -16.85
N LEU A 361 28.17 -6.70 -15.60
CA LEU A 361 26.87 -7.06 -15.03
C LEU A 361 25.72 -6.55 -15.90
N LYS A 362 25.77 -5.27 -16.29
CA LYS A 362 24.76 -4.64 -17.14
C LYS A 362 24.64 -5.34 -18.50
N ASN A 363 25.76 -5.69 -19.12
CA ASN A 363 25.78 -6.41 -20.40
C ASN A 363 25.18 -7.81 -20.27
N GLU A 364 25.53 -8.55 -19.20
CA GLU A 364 25.01 -9.89 -18.95
C GLU A 364 23.50 -9.88 -18.65
N LEU A 365 23.03 -8.91 -17.85
CA LEU A 365 21.60 -8.70 -17.59
C LEU A 365 20.84 -8.40 -18.89
N ASN A 366 21.34 -7.47 -19.71
CA ASN A 366 20.70 -7.10 -20.98
C ASN A 366 20.66 -8.27 -21.98
N ALA A 367 21.74 -9.04 -22.07
CA ALA A 367 21.80 -10.23 -22.92
C ALA A 367 20.75 -11.25 -22.48
N LYS A 368 20.65 -11.52 -21.17
CA LYS A 368 19.67 -12.47 -20.62
C LYS A 368 18.23 -11.99 -20.79
N ILE A 369 17.97 -10.69 -20.61
CA ILE A 369 16.64 -10.10 -20.85
C ILE A 369 16.24 -10.28 -22.31
N THR A 370 17.15 -10.03 -23.25
CA THR A 370 16.91 -10.21 -24.69
C THR A 370 16.54 -11.66 -24.99
N GLU A 371 17.34 -12.63 -24.51
CA GLU A 371 17.08 -14.06 -24.66
C GLU A 371 15.69 -14.46 -24.13
N LEU A 372 15.32 -14.01 -22.92
CA LEU A 372 14.03 -14.37 -22.32
C LEU A 372 12.84 -13.73 -23.05
N ARG A 373 13.01 -12.54 -23.63
CA ARG A 373 11.97 -11.85 -24.41
C ARG A 373 11.73 -12.47 -25.78
N GLU A 374 12.73 -13.13 -26.36
CA GLU A 374 12.58 -13.87 -27.63
C GLU A 374 11.68 -15.11 -27.47
N ILE A 375 11.55 -15.64 -26.25
CA ILE A 375 10.64 -16.74 -25.95
C ILE A 375 9.20 -16.23 -26.04
N LYS A 376 8.54 -16.43 -27.19
CA LYS A 376 7.18 -15.96 -27.49
C LYS A 376 6.21 -16.15 -26.31
N ASN A 377 6.11 -17.37 -25.78
CA ASN A 377 5.17 -17.66 -24.70
C ASN A 377 5.56 -17.01 -23.36
N HIS A 378 6.84 -16.73 -23.12
CA HIS A 378 7.30 -15.98 -21.94
C HIS A 378 6.90 -14.52 -22.06
N LYS A 379 7.16 -13.91 -23.24
CA LYS A 379 6.76 -12.53 -23.56
C LYS A 379 5.28 -12.28 -23.29
N TYR A 380 4.39 -13.17 -23.75
CA TYR A 380 2.94 -13.00 -23.61
C TYR A 380 2.37 -13.49 -22.28
N ASN A 381 3.08 -14.34 -21.53
CA ASN A 381 2.58 -14.87 -20.25
C ASN A 381 3.64 -14.83 -19.14
N PRO A 382 4.28 -13.68 -18.88
CA PRO A 382 5.44 -13.62 -17.99
C PRO A 382 5.08 -14.00 -16.54
N ASN A 383 3.83 -13.86 -16.11
CA ASN A 383 3.39 -14.24 -14.76
C ASN A 383 3.11 -15.73 -14.59
N ALA A 384 3.21 -16.55 -15.65
CA ALA A 384 3.12 -18.00 -15.51
C ALA A 384 4.30 -18.53 -14.68
N LEU A 385 4.01 -19.43 -13.73
CA LEU A 385 4.99 -19.93 -12.75
C LEU A 385 6.31 -20.40 -13.37
N LYS A 386 6.26 -21.12 -14.49
CA LYS A 386 7.50 -21.59 -15.16
C LYS A 386 8.42 -20.45 -15.62
N TYR A 387 7.83 -19.35 -16.08
CA TYR A 387 8.57 -18.19 -16.59
C TYR A 387 9.01 -17.25 -15.47
N LEU A 388 8.22 -17.13 -14.41
CA LEU A 388 8.67 -16.48 -13.19
C LEU A 388 9.89 -17.21 -12.60
N LYS A 389 9.83 -18.53 -12.50
CA LYS A 389 10.95 -19.36 -12.01
C LYS A 389 12.22 -19.18 -12.86
N SER A 390 12.10 -19.14 -14.19
CA SER A 390 13.27 -18.93 -15.05
C SER A 390 13.90 -17.56 -14.83
N ARG A 391 13.10 -16.49 -14.65
CA ARG A 391 13.64 -15.16 -14.31
C ARG A 391 14.32 -15.11 -12.96
N ILE A 392 13.73 -15.73 -11.94
CA ILE A 392 14.32 -15.81 -10.60
C ILE A 392 15.70 -16.47 -10.68
N ILE A 393 15.78 -17.65 -11.30
CA ILE A 393 17.03 -18.41 -11.44
C ILE A 393 18.06 -17.61 -12.22
N ALA A 394 17.69 -17.10 -13.40
CA ALA A 394 18.60 -16.35 -14.26
C ALA A 394 19.17 -15.11 -13.55
N SER A 395 18.30 -14.33 -12.90
CA SER A 395 18.71 -13.17 -12.13
C SER A 395 19.66 -13.54 -11.00
N MET A 396 19.31 -14.55 -10.20
CA MET A 396 20.16 -15.02 -9.10
C MET A 396 21.52 -15.47 -9.59
N GLU A 397 21.59 -16.29 -10.65
CA GLU A 397 22.82 -16.84 -11.22
C GLU A 397 23.77 -15.75 -11.72
N ILE A 398 23.26 -14.76 -12.44
CA ILE A 398 24.05 -13.61 -12.92
C ILE A 398 24.71 -12.92 -11.72
N TYR A 399 23.92 -12.47 -10.73
CA TYR A 399 24.45 -11.73 -9.58
C TYR A 399 25.44 -12.53 -8.72
N LYS A 400 25.43 -13.88 -8.74
CA LYS A 400 26.45 -14.69 -8.02
C LYS A 400 27.86 -14.43 -8.54
N ASN A 401 28.01 -14.11 -9.83
CA ASN A 401 29.31 -13.91 -10.49
C ASN A 401 29.95 -12.55 -10.15
N TYR A 402 29.18 -11.65 -9.54
CA TYR A 402 29.58 -10.27 -9.22
C TYR A 402 29.74 -10.04 -7.72
N ARG A 403 29.88 -11.11 -6.92
CA ARG A 403 30.20 -11.00 -5.50
C ARG A 403 31.62 -10.47 -5.31
N LYS A 404 31.79 -9.63 -4.30
CA LYS A 404 33.12 -9.27 -3.80
C LYS A 404 33.71 -10.48 -3.08
N ILE A 405 34.95 -10.84 -3.42
CA ILE A 405 35.68 -11.99 -2.85
C ILE A 405 36.13 -11.68 -1.42
#